data_AF-A0A1S4D0I9-F1
#
_entry.id   AF-A0A1S4D0I9-F1
#
_cell.length_a   1.000
_cell.length_b   1.000
_cell.length_c   1.000
_cell.angle_alpha   90.00
_cell.angle_beta   90.00
_cell.angle_gamma   90.00
#
_symmetry.space_group_name_H-M   'P 1'
#
loop_
_entity.id
_entity.type
_entity.pdbx_description
1 polymer ?
#
loop_
_entity_poly.entity_id
_entity_poly.type
_entity_poly.pdbx_seq_one_letter_code
_entity_poly.pdbx_strand_id
1 'polypeptide(L)'
;LRAQIRELEEEKKGLLTKLEVEENKVESIKRDKAATEKLLHETVEKHQAELATQKDYYTNALNAAREAEALAEARANNEARTQLEGRLREAEDREAMLVQALEELRQTLSRTEQQAVFREDMLRRDIEDLQKRYQASERRCEELITQVPESTRPLLRQIEAMQETNARKSEAWAAVERTLNSRLQEAEAKAAIAEEKERSISERLSQTLSRINVLEAQISCLRAEQTQLTRSLDKERQRAGENRQEYLALKEEAETNEGRVNQLEEEIKEVRRKHKQELQEVLTHQELLRQELEREKAARLDQERATRTSSNFVPDQSPIMKQKSGIENGSLTRRLSSASSLSSMEESYFLQASLDSSDNLSERRNALEGNVSPYFMKSMTSSAFEAALRQKEGELASYMSRLASMESIRDSLAEELVKMTAECEKLRSEVSVLPGIRAELDALRRRHSAALELMGERDEELEELRADIIDMKEMYREQVNMLVNKIQVLSSSLGAT
;
A
#
# COMPACT_ATOMS: atom_id res chain seq x y z
N LEU A 1 224.44 16.13 -48.22
CA LEU A 1 224.27 17.28 -47.30
C LEU A 1 223.46 18.42 -47.93
N ARG A 2 224.03 19.39 -48.68
CA ARG A 2 223.25 20.56 -49.18
C ARG A 2 222.10 20.25 -50.17
N ALA A 3 222.12 19.10 -50.86
CA ALA A 3 221.01 18.66 -51.72
C ALA A 3 219.83 18.09 -50.89
N GLN A 4 220.11 17.10 -50.04
CA GLN A 4 219.13 16.40 -49.18
C GLN A 4 218.28 17.32 -48.28
N ILE A 5 218.81 18.49 -47.90
CA ILE A 5 218.03 19.49 -47.15
C ILE A 5 216.91 20.08 -48.02
N ARG A 6 217.13 20.31 -49.32
CA ARG A 6 216.09 20.80 -50.24
C ARG A 6 215.03 19.75 -50.51
N GLU A 7 215.42 18.50 -50.70
CA GLU A 7 214.49 17.37 -50.90
C GLU A 7 213.55 17.25 -49.68
N LEU A 8 214.09 17.30 -48.45
CA LEU A 8 213.29 17.29 -47.22
C LEU A 8 212.45 18.58 -47.02
N GLU A 9 212.93 19.74 -47.48
CA GLU A 9 212.14 20.99 -47.46
C GLU A 9 210.98 20.97 -48.48
N GLU A 10 211.16 20.32 -49.63
CA GLU A 10 210.13 20.12 -50.65
C GLU A 10 209.12 19.04 -50.25
N GLU A 11 209.57 17.92 -49.68
CA GLU A 11 208.69 16.93 -49.04
C GLU A 11 207.87 17.53 -47.90
N LYS A 12 208.49 18.36 -47.04
CA LYS A 12 207.77 19.07 -45.97
C LYS A 12 206.71 20.01 -46.52
N LYS A 13 206.97 20.75 -47.61
CA LYS A 13 205.96 21.58 -48.30
C LYS A 13 204.87 20.72 -48.95
N GLY A 14 205.23 19.58 -49.53
CA GLY A 14 204.31 18.60 -50.10
C GLY A 14 203.42 17.90 -49.05
N LEU A 15 203.87 17.80 -47.80
CA LEU A 15 203.06 17.32 -46.67
C LEU A 15 202.21 18.43 -46.06
N LEU A 16 202.73 19.65 -45.92
CA LEU A 16 201.95 20.82 -45.45
C LEU A 16 200.79 21.13 -46.39
N THR A 17 201.01 21.18 -47.70
CA THR A 17 199.93 21.41 -48.68
C THR A 17 198.91 20.26 -48.73
N LYS A 18 199.32 19.01 -48.47
CA LYS A 18 198.37 17.90 -48.27
C LYS A 18 197.57 18.05 -46.99
N LEU A 19 198.20 18.48 -45.89
CA LEU A 19 197.52 18.76 -44.63
C LEU A 19 196.48 19.87 -44.82
N GLU A 20 196.87 21.01 -45.42
CA GLU A 20 195.95 22.11 -45.76
C GLU A 20 194.78 21.63 -46.63
N VAL A 21 195.02 20.76 -47.62
CA VAL A 21 193.95 20.22 -48.48
C VAL A 21 193.01 19.28 -47.72
N GLU A 22 193.52 18.39 -46.85
CA GLU A 22 192.65 17.54 -46.02
C GLU A 22 191.94 18.33 -44.92
N GLU A 23 192.56 19.36 -44.34
CA GLU A 23 191.92 20.28 -43.40
C GLU A 23 190.79 21.05 -44.10
N ASN A 24 191.02 21.62 -45.30
CA ASN A 24 189.97 22.27 -46.09
C ASN A 24 188.83 21.31 -46.47
N LYS A 25 189.12 20.04 -46.79
CA LYS A 25 188.09 19.00 -47.02
C LYS A 25 187.30 18.70 -45.75
N VAL A 26 187.97 18.51 -44.62
CA VAL A 26 187.33 18.27 -43.31
C VAL A 26 186.50 19.48 -42.89
N GLU A 27 186.92 20.71 -43.20
CA GLU A 27 186.11 21.91 -42.99
C GLU A 27 184.93 22.01 -43.96
N SER A 28 185.06 21.64 -45.23
CA SER A 28 183.91 21.54 -46.16
C SER A 28 182.92 20.53 -45.60
N ILE A 29 183.35 19.30 -45.31
CA ILE A 29 182.50 18.25 -44.74
C ILE A 29 181.84 18.71 -43.42
N LYS A 30 182.52 19.51 -42.58
CA LYS A 30 181.89 20.14 -41.39
C LYS A 30 180.84 21.19 -41.76
N ARG A 31 181.09 22.05 -42.75
CA ARG A 31 180.13 23.06 -43.25
C ARG A 31 178.91 22.39 -43.89
N ASP A 32 179.14 21.41 -44.76
CA ASP A 32 178.14 20.63 -45.48
C ASP A 32 177.31 19.79 -44.49
N LYS A 33 177.96 19.11 -43.54
CA LYS A 33 177.27 18.41 -42.45
C LYS A 33 176.43 19.38 -41.61
N ALA A 34 176.98 20.50 -41.16
CA ALA A 34 176.22 21.51 -40.42
C ALA A 34 175.07 22.13 -41.24
N ALA A 35 175.18 22.23 -42.56
CA ALA A 35 174.09 22.64 -43.43
C ALA A 35 172.99 21.56 -43.52
N THR A 36 173.36 20.28 -43.69
CA THR A 36 172.38 19.17 -43.67
C THR A 36 171.73 19.00 -42.30
N GLU A 37 172.46 19.20 -41.20
CA GLU A 37 171.91 19.16 -39.83
C GLU A 37 170.95 20.32 -39.58
N LYS A 38 171.24 21.52 -40.11
CA LYS A 38 170.28 22.64 -40.09
C LYS A 38 169.04 22.37 -40.93
N LEU A 39 169.18 21.87 -42.16
CA LEU A 39 168.03 21.53 -43.01
C LEU A 39 167.18 20.39 -42.41
N LEU A 40 167.79 19.40 -41.77
CA LEU A 40 167.09 18.38 -40.99
C LEU A 40 166.39 19.00 -39.77
N HIS A 41 167.03 19.92 -39.05
CA HIS A 41 166.38 20.61 -37.93
C HIS A 41 165.18 21.43 -38.40
N GLU A 42 165.35 22.26 -39.44
CA GLU A 42 164.27 23.07 -40.03
C GLU A 42 163.10 22.23 -40.57
N THR A 43 163.36 21.08 -41.20
CA THR A 43 162.29 20.19 -41.68
C THR A 43 161.58 19.50 -40.52
N VAL A 44 162.30 19.11 -39.47
CA VAL A 44 161.71 18.58 -38.23
C VAL A 44 160.88 19.66 -37.51
N GLU A 45 161.35 20.90 -37.42
CA GLU A 45 160.59 22.03 -36.85
C GLU A 45 159.33 22.34 -37.68
N LYS A 46 159.43 22.38 -39.01
CA LYS A 46 158.28 22.58 -39.92
C LYS A 46 157.25 21.46 -39.73
N HIS A 47 157.66 20.19 -39.73
CA HIS A 47 156.75 19.07 -39.48
C HIS A 47 156.21 19.03 -38.05
N GLN A 48 156.95 19.50 -37.03
CA GLN A 48 156.42 19.67 -35.68
C GLN A 48 155.36 20.79 -35.60
N ALA A 49 155.54 21.91 -36.32
CA ALA A 49 154.56 22.98 -36.42
C ALA A 49 153.32 22.57 -37.24
N GLU A 50 153.49 21.81 -38.32
CA GLU A 50 152.40 21.19 -39.09
C GLU A 50 151.60 20.20 -38.22
N LEU A 51 152.28 19.34 -37.46
CA LEU A 51 151.62 18.42 -36.53
C LEU A 51 150.97 19.13 -35.34
N ALA A 52 151.50 20.26 -34.88
CA ALA A 52 150.88 21.09 -33.86
C ALA A 52 149.59 21.74 -34.40
N THR A 53 149.67 22.46 -35.52
CA THR A 53 148.51 23.12 -36.15
C THR A 53 147.43 22.12 -36.60
N GLN A 54 147.81 20.91 -37.05
CA GLN A 54 146.85 19.83 -37.30
C GLN A 54 146.20 19.32 -36.01
N LYS A 55 146.97 19.09 -34.93
CA LYS A 55 146.39 18.71 -33.62
C LYS A 55 145.43 19.78 -33.12
N ASP A 56 145.81 21.04 -33.18
CA ASP A 56 144.98 22.17 -32.74
C ASP A 56 143.73 22.31 -33.61
N TYR A 57 143.83 22.06 -34.93
CA TYR A 57 142.65 22.00 -35.80
C TYR A 57 141.70 20.85 -35.41
N TYR A 58 142.23 19.63 -35.22
CA TYR A 58 141.40 18.47 -34.88
C TYR A 58 140.84 18.54 -33.46
N THR A 59 141.56 19.08 -32.47
CA THR A 59 141.02 19.29 -31.10
C THR A 59 139.96 20.37 -31.10
N ASN A 60 140.15 21.49 -31.80
CA ASN A 60 139.14 22.53 -31.90
C ASN A 60 137.88 22.05 -32.65
N ALA A 61 138.04 21.30 -33.75
CA ALA A 61 136.92 20.69 -34.47
C ALA A 61 136.16 19.66 -33.61
N LEU A 62 136.88 18.84 -32.84
CA LEU A 62 136.30 17.84 -31.93
C LEU A 62 135.63 18.48 -30.70
N ASN A 63 136.16 19.59 -30.19
CA ASN A 63 135.53 20.37 -29.12
C ASN A 63 134.27 21.07 -29.65
N ALA A 64 134.32 21.73 -30.81
CA ALA A 64 133.15 22.35 -31.43
C ALA A 64 132.05 21.33 -31.76
N ALA A 65 132.41 20.11 -32.18
CA ALA A 65 131.45 19.02 -32.37
C ALA A 65 130.78 18.61 -31.05
N ARG A 66 131.55 18.42 -29.97
CA ARG A 66 131.03 18.12 -28.62
C ARG A 66 130.17 19.24 -28.04
N GLU A 67 130.53 20.50 -28.28
CA GLU A 67 129.74 21.65 -27.86
C GLU A 67 128.40 21.72 -28.63
N ALA A 68 128.42 21.46 -29.94
CA ALA A 68 127.20 21.37 -30.75
C ALA A 68 126.31 20.17 -30.34
N GLU A 69 126.91 19.02 -30.04
CA GLU A 69 126.24 17.82 -29.52
C GLU A 69 125.59 18.10 -28.16
N ALA A 70 126.34 18.62 -27.18
CA ALA A 70 125.83 19.00 -25.86
C ALA A 70 124.72 20.08 -25.94
N LEU A 71 124.82 21.03 -26.87
CA LEU A 71 123.76 22.02 -27.12
C LEU A 71 122.51 21.41 -27.77
N ALA A 72 122.67 20.40 -28.64
CA ALA A 72 121.55 19.67 -29.22
C ALA A 72 120.85 18.78 -28.17
N GLU A 73 121.62 18.04 -27.36
CA GLU A 73 121.11 17.29 -26.23
C GLU A 73 120.42 18.20 -25.20
N ALA A 74 120.99 19.36 -24.87
CA ALA A 74 120.36 20.31 -23.95
C ALA A 74 119.03 20.85 -24.49
N ARG A 75 118.92 21.10 -25.81
CA ARG A 75 117.66 21.49 -26.45
C ARG A 75 116.64 20.36 -26.40
N ALA A 76 117.00 19.15 -26.84
CA ALA A 76 116.11 17.99 -26.81
C ALA A 76 115.62 17.65 -25.39
N ASN A 77 116.49 17.74 -24.39
CA ASN A 77 116.12 17.56 -22.98
C ASN A 77 115.20 18.68 -22.46
N ASN A 78 115.40 19.93 -22.86
CA ASN A 78 114.52 21.04 -22.49
C ASN A 78 113.15 20.94 -23.19
N GLU A 79 113.10 20.55 -24.46
CA GLU A 79 111.87 20.31 -25.22
C GLU A 79 111.08 19.11 -24.67
N ALA A 80 111.77 18.03 -24.28
CA ALA A 80 111.15 16.90 -23.58
C ALA A 80 110.59 17.32 -22.21
N ARG A 81 111.32 18.16 -21.45
CA ARG A 81 110.85 18.70 -20.17
C ARG A 81 109.62 19.58 -20.33
N THR A 82 109.61 20.53 -21.26
CA THR A 82 108.44 21.42 -21.46
C THR A 82 107.21 20.65 -21.97
N GLN A 83 107.40 19.61 -22.79
CA GLN A 83 106.31 18.70 -23.18
C GLN A 83 105.77 17.87 -22.00
N LEU A 84 106.65 17.37 -21.12
CA LEU A 84 106.23 16.63 -19.93
C LEU A 84 105.55 17.53 -18.90
N GLU A 85 106.07 18.72 -18.64
CA GLU A 85 105.42 19.73 -17.80
C GLU A 85 104.07 20.18 -18.37
N GLY A 86 103.95 20.33 -19.70
CA GLY A 86 102.68 20.63 -20.36
C GLY A 86 101.64 19.54 -20.12
N ARG A 87 102.01 18.28 -20.37
CA ARG A 87 101.13 17.12 -20.11
C ARG A 87 100.79 16.95 -18.63
N LEU A 88 101.71 17.30 -17.72
CA LEU A 88 101.45 17.28 -16.28
C LEU A 88 100.43 18.35 -15.90
N ARG A 89 100.62 19.61 -16.32
CA ARG A 89 99.65 20.70 -16.08
C ARG A 89 98.27 20.37 -16.65
N GLU A 90 98.20 19.87 -17.88
CA GLU A 90 96.91 19.43 -18.45
C GLU A 90 96.29 18.23 -17.69
N ALA A 91 97.06 17.43 -16.95
CA ALA A 91 96.54 16.36 -16.11
C ALA A 91 96.06 16.92 -14.77
N GLU A 92 96.82 17.82 -14.14
CA GLU A 92 96.48 18.56 -12.94
C GLU A 92 95.18 19.38 -13.14
N ASP A 93 95.04 20.08 -14.27
CA ASP A 93 93.83 20.82 -14.64
C ASP A 93 92.61 19.88 -14.80
N ARG A 94 92.79 18.72 -15.47
CA ARG A 94 91.72 17.71 -15.62
C ARG A 94 91.31 17.11 -14.29
N GLU A 95 92.27 16.81 -13.41
CA GLU A 95 92.00 16.32 -12.06
C GLU A 95 91.27 17.37 -11.22
N ALA A 96 91.71 18.64 -11.24
CA ALA A 96 91.06 19.74 -10.56
C ALA A 96 89.60 19.94 -11.02
N MET A 97 89.34 19.89 -12.33
CA MET A 97 87.97 19.98 -12.87
C MET A 97 87.10 18.77 -12.47
N LEU A 98 87.67 17.56 -12.42
CA LEU A 98 86.95 16.36 -11.96
C LEU A 98 86.67 16.42 -10.45
N VAL A 99 87.60 16.92 -9.63
CA VAL A 99 87.39 17.14 -8.19
C VAL A 99 86.28 18.16 -7.96
N GLN A 100 86.29 19.29 -8.67
CA GLN A 100 85.22 20.30 -8.60
C GLN A 100 83.86 19.71 -8.99
N ALA A 101 83.77 18.97 -10.10
CA ALA A 101 82.53 18.31 -10.51
C ALA A 101 82.05 17.26 -9.48
N LEU A 102 82.95 16.51 -8.86
CA LEU A 102 82.61 15.58 -7.78
C LEU A 102 82.15 16.30 -6.50
N GLU A 103 82.68 17.47 -6.18
CA GLU A 103 82.22 18.30 -5.07
C GLU A 103 80.85 18.92 -5.34
N GLU A 104 80.58 19.40 -6.56
CA GLU A 104 79.25 19.86 -6.97
C GLU A 104 78.21 18.72 -6.96
N LEU A 105 78.58 17.52 -7.42
CA LEU A 105 77.72 16.33 -7.34
C LEU A 105 77.46 15.90 -5.89
N ARG A 106 78.46 15.96 -5.00
CA ARG A 106 78.26 15.72 -3.55
C ARG A 106 77.37 16.77 -2.90
N GLN A 107 77.52 18.05 -3.25
CA GLN A 107 76.68 19.14 -2.73
C GLN A 107 75.24 19.03 -3.22
N THR A 108 75.02 18.72 -4.50
CA THR A 108 73.67 18.54 -5.06
C THR A 108 72.99 17.30 -4.49
N LEU A 109 73.70 16.17 -4.38
CA LEU A 109 73.22 14.98 -3.69
C LEU A 109 72.78 15.30 -2.25
N SER A 110 73.65 15.91 -1.44
CA SER A 110 73.33 16.25 -0.05
C SER A 110 72.15 17.21 0.08
N ARG A 111 72.00 18.18 -0.84
CA ARG A 111 70.80 19.05 -0.90
C ARG A 111 69.54 18.25 -1.23
N THR A 112 69.60 17.26 -2.13
CA THR A 112 68.43 16.41 -2.44
C THR A 112 68.08 15.44 -1.31
N GLU A 113 69.07 14.89 -0.61
CA GLU A 113 68.87 14.06 0.59
C GLU A 113 68.19 14.86 1.71
N GLN A 114 68.68 16.07 2.00
CA GLN A 114 68.06 16.96 3.00
C GLN A 114 66.62 17.34 2.63
N GLN A 115 66.33 17.57 1.35
CA GLN A 115 64.96 17.81 0.87
C GLN A 115 64.06 16.57 0.98
N ALA A 116 64.60 15.37 0.75
CA ALA A 116 63.86 14.12 0.90
C ALA A 116 63.52 13.87 2.39
N VAL A 117 64.51 13.96 3.28
CA VAL A 117 64.32 13.81 4.74
C VAL A 117 63.31 14.83 5.27
N PHE A 118 63.38 16.09 4.84
CA PHE A 118 62.39 17.11 5.22
C PHE A 118 60.96 16.74 4.77
N ARG A 119 60.80 16.23 3.54
CA ARG A 119 59.49 15.80 3.02
C ARG A 119 58.96 14.58 3.78
N GLU A 120 59.81 13.59 4.08
CA GLU A 120 59.42 12.44 4.91
C GLU A 120 58.96 12.88 6.30
N ASP A 121 59.69 13.79 6.94
CA ASP A 121 59.36 14.29 8.27
C ASP A 121 58.08 15.12 8.31
N MET A 122 57.75 15.84 7.23
CA MET A 122 56.44 16.49 7.10
C MET A 122 55.33 15.44 6.96
N LEU A 123 55.49 14.46 6.06
CA LEU A 123 54.52 13.37 5.87
C LEU A 123 54.32 12.53 7.14
N ARG A 124 55.37 12.28 7.93
CA ARG A 124 55.29 11.61 9.24
C ARG A 124 54.39 12.38 10.20
N ARG A 125 54.55 13.71 10.30
CA ARG A 125 53.70 14.58 11.15
C ARG A 125 52.25 14.60 10.66
N ASP A 126 52.03 14.69 9.35
CA ASP A 126 50.68 14.63 8.76
C ASP A 126 49.99 13.29 9.06
N ILE A 127 50.72 12.16 8.95
CA ILE A 127 50.22 10.82 9.30
C ILE A 127 49.88 10.74 10.79
N GLU A 128 50.76 11.21 11.68
CA GLU A 128 50.48 11.24 13.12
C GLU A 128 49.23 12.08 13.45
N ASP A 129 49.07 13.25 12.83
CA ASP A 129 47.93 14.14 13.10
C ASP A 129 46.62 13.62 12.50
N LEU A 130 46.68 12.92 11.37
CA LEU A 130 45.56 12.14 10.85
C LEU A 130 45.20 10.99 11.79
N GLN A 131 46.17 10.26 12.34
CA GLN A 131 45.95 9.21 13.34
C GLN A 131 45.33 9.76 14.63
N LYS A 132 45.84 10.89 15.16
CA LYS A 132 45.27 11.58 16.34
C LYS A 132 43.81 11.99 16.09
N ARG A 133 43.51 12.56 14.92
CA ARG A 133 42.14 12.93 14.51
C ARG A 133 41.23 11.70 14.35
N TYR A 134 41.73 10.63 13.74
CA TYR A 134 41.02 9.37 13.53
C TYR A 134 40.62 8.73 14.86
N GLN A 135 41.57 8.55 15.80
CA GLN A 135 41.27 8.06 17.14
C GLN A 135 40.33 8.99 17.92
N ALA A 136 40.38 10.30 17.68
CA ALA A 136 39.44 11.24 18.28
C ALA A 136 38.02 11.14 17.67
N SER A 137 37.86 10.69 16.42
CA SER A 137 36.55 10.26 15.90
C SER A 137 36.11 8.91 16.46
N GLU A 138 37.00 7.91 16.55
CA GLU A 138 36.67 6.59 17.13
C GLU A 138 36.10 6.73 18.54
N ARG A 139 36.80 7.43 19.44
CA ARG A 139 36.34 7.67 20.82
C ARG A 139 34.97 8.36 20.88
N ARG A 140 34.72 9.35 20.00
CA ARG A 140 33.40 10.01 19.91
C ARG A 140 32.31 9.06 19.37
N CYS A 141 32.65 8.13 18.49
CA CYS A 141 31.73 7.07 18.06
C CYS A 141 31.46 6.07 19.19
N GLU A 142 32.46 5.68 19.98
CA GLU A 142 32.31 4.83 21.17
C GLU A 142 31.46 5.51 22.27
N GLU A 143 31.68 6.81 22.52
CA GLU A 143 30.86 7.66 23.39
C GLU A 143 29.40 7.72 22.92
N LEU A 144 29.14 7.90 21.61
CA LEU A 144 27.79 7.87 21.05
C LEU A 144 27.15 6.48 21.17
N ILE A 145 27.90 5.41 20.89
CA ILE A 145 27.44 4.02 20.99
C ILE A 145 27.10 3.63 22.44
N THR A 146 27.74 4.26 23.44
CA THR A 146 27.41 4.06 24.86
C THR A 146 26.27 4.96 25.35
N GLN A 147 26.13 6.18 24.84
CA GLN A 147 25.02 7.10 25.19
C GLN A 147 23.67 6.71 24.58
N VAL A 148 23.65 6.06 23.41
CA VAL A 148 22.41 5.55 22.76
C VAL A 148 21.64 4.55 23.65
N PRO A 149 22.23 3.46 24.20
CA PRO A 149 21.51 2.55 25.10
C PRO A 149 21.14 3.18 26.44
N GLU A 150 21.88 4.18 26.93
CA GLU A 150 21.51 4.93 28.15
C GLU A 150 20.26 5.80 27.95
N SER A 151 20.18 6.51 26.83
CA SER A 151 19.02 7.36 26.48
C SER A 151 17.80 6.56 26.02
N THR A 152 17.98 5.43 25.33
CA THR A 152 16.86 4.61 24.82
C THR A 152 16.28 3.63 25.84
N ARG A 153 17.07 3.05 26.76
CA ARG A 153 16.55 2.12 27.79
C ARG A 153 15.39 2.65 28.64
N PRO A 154 15.39 3.90 29.17
CA PRO A 154 14.27 4.40 29.96
C PRO A 154 13.01 4.56 29.11
N LEU A 155 13.14 5.00 27.86
CA LEU A 155 12.02 5.11 26.91
C LEU A 155 11.46 3.74 26.52
N LEU A 156 12.32 2.75 26.27
CA LEU A 156 11.89 1.37 26.01
C LEU A 156 11.15 0.77 27.20
N ARG A 157 11.67 0.93 28.43
CA ARG A 157 10.96 0.51 29.66
C ARG A 157 9.63 1.23 29.86
N GLN A 158 9.54 2.51 29.50
CA GLN A 158 8.30 3.27 29.55
C GLN A 158 7.29 2.76 28.49
N ILE A 159 7.76 2.43 27.29
CA ILE A 159 6.95 1.83 26.23
C ILE A 159 6.46 0.43 26.66
N GLU A 160 7.33 -0.42 27.20
CA GLU A 160 6.98 -1.74 27.76
C GLU A 160 5.92 -1.62 28.85
N ALA A 161 6.09 -0.71 29.82
CA ALA A 161 5.12 -0.47 30.88
C ALA A 161 3.79 0.13 30.35
N MET A 162 3.84 1.00 29.34
CA MET A 162 2.63 1.52 28.69
C MET A 162 1.90 0.44 27.89
N GLN A 163 2.63 -0.44 27.18
CA GLN A 163 2.07 -1.60 26.48
C GLN A 163 1.45 -2.58 27.48
N GLU A 164 2.12 -2.91 28.59
CA GLU A 164 1.59 -3.82 29.60
C GLU A 164 0.34 -3.23 30.28
N THR A 165 0.36 -1.94 30.67
CA THR A 165 -0.84 -1.31 31.22
C THR A 165 -1.97 -1.18 30.20
N ASN A 166 -1.69 -1.11 28.90
CA ASN A 166 -2.71 -1.13 27.85
C ASN A 166 -3.26 -2.54 27.61
N ALA A 167 -2.41 -3.57 27.65
CA ALA A 167 -2.81 -4.98 27.59
C ALA A 167 -3.75 -5.32 28.76
N ARG A 168 -3.33 -5.05 30.00
CA ARG A 168 -4.16 -5.21 31.22
C ARG A 168 -5.49 -4.44 31.15
N LYS A 169 -5.51 -3.24 30.54
CA LYS A 169 -6.77 -2.50 30.28
C LYS A 169 -7.65 -3.21 29.25
N SER A 170 -7.07 -3.69 28.14
CA SER A 170 -7.84 -4.39 27.11
C SER A 170 -8.43 -5.72 27.60
N GLU A 171 -7.68 -6.46 28.43
CA GLU A 171 -8.16 -7.68 29.11
C GLU A 171 -9.31 -7.37 30.08
N ALA A 172 -9.20 -6.28 30.85
CA ALA A 172 -10.25 -5.82 31.75
C ALA A 172 -11.51 -5.37 30.98
N TRP A 173 -11.36 -4.63 29.86
CA TRP A 173 -12.49 -4.27 29.00
C TRP A 173 -13.15 -5.50 28.38
N ALA A 174 -12.36 -6.45 27.84
CA ALA A 174 -12.89 -7.71 27.33
C ALA A 174 -13.55 -8.57 28.42
N ALA A 175 -13.15 -8.43 29.69
CA ALA A 175 -13.82 -9.09 30.82
C ALA A 175 -15.17 -8.42 31.13
N VAL A 176 -15.22 -7.08 31.18
CA VAL A 176 -16.47 -6.32 31.33
C VAL A 176 -17.42 -6.66 30.18
N GLU A 177 -16.95 -6.63 28.93
CA GLU A 177 -17.72 -7.00 27.73
C GLU A 177 -18.29 -8.42 27.85
N ARG A 178 -17.48 -9.42 28.24
CA ARG A 178 -17.97 -10.79 28.50
C ARG A 178 -19.06 -10.83 29.57
N THR A 179 -18.95 -10.06 30.65
CA THR A 179 -20.02 -10.00 31.67
C THR A 179 -21.27 -9.27 31.19
N LEU A 180 -21.14 -8.26 30.33
CA LEU A 180 -22.28 -7.55 29.74
C LEU A 180 -23.00 -8.42 28.71
N ASN A 181 -22.26 -9.12 27.86
CA ASN A 181 -22.82 -10.08 26.89
C ASN A 181 -23.49 -11.26 27.59
N SER A 182 -22.93 -11.78 28.69
CA SER A 182 -23.60 -12.79 29.53
C SER A 182 -24.91 -12.26 30.13
N ARG A 183 -24.92 -11.01 30.63
CA ARG A 183 -26.13 -10.37 31.17
C ARG A 183 -27.18 -10.05 30.10
N LEU A 184 -26.75 -9.75 28.88
CA LEU A 184 -27.62 -9.57 27.71
C LEU A 184 -28.27 -10.90 27.33
N GLN A 185 -27.49 -11.96 27.14
CA GLN A 185 -28.00 -13.31 26.85
C GLN A 185 -28.96 -13.81 27.94
N GLU A 186 -28.65 -13.55 29.21
CA GLU A 186 -29.58 -13.82 30.32
C GLU A 186 -30.89 -13.02 30.23
N ALA A 187 -30.85 -11.75 29.79
CA ALA A 187 -32.03 -10.91 29.64
C ALA A 187 -32.87 -11.33 28.42
N GLU A 188 -32.22 -11.64 27.30
CA GLU A 188 -32.83 -12.19 26.08
C GLU A 188 -33.52 -13.54 26.37
N ALA A 189 -32.86 -14.45 27.09
CA ALA A 189 -33.46 -15.71 27.52
C ALA A 189 -34.67 -15.50 28.45
N LYS A 190 -34.60 -14.54 29.38
CA LYS A 190 -35.73 -14.17 30.25
C LYS A 190 -36.88 -13.53 29.47
N ALA A 191 -36.58 -12.74 28.44
CA ALA A 191 -37.57 -12.16 27.52
C ALA A 191 -38.26 -13.24 26.67
N ALA A 192 -37.51 -14.14 26.03
CA ALA A 192 -38.08 -15.26 25.26
C ALA A 192 -38.98 -16.16 26.12
N ILE A 193 -38.60 -16.41 27.39
CA ILE A 193 -39.43 -17.15 28.36
C ILE A 193 -40.69 -16.36 28.77
N ALA A 194 -40.67 -15.02 28.72
CA ALA A 194 -41.83 -14.17 28.97
C ALA A 194 -42.77 -14.15 27.77
N GLU A 195 -42.24 -13.97 26.55
CA GLU A 195 -43.00 -14.07 25.30
C GLU A 195 -43.71 -15.42 25.16
N GLU A 196 -43.04 -16.53 25.47
CA GLU A 196 -43.65 -17.86 25.36
C GLU A 196 -44.80 -18.06 26.38
N LYS A 197 -44.68 -17.46 27.57
CA LYS A 197 -45.79 -17.39 28.53
C LYS A 197 -46.92 -16.53 27.98
N GLU A 198 -46.64 -15.39 27.37
CA GLU A 198 -47.65 -14.53 26.74
C GLU A 198 -48.36 -15.25 25.59
N ARG A 199 -47.65 -15.95 24.72
CA ARG A 199 -48.22 -16.83 23.67
C ARG A 199 -49.17 -17.86 24.28
N SER A 200 -48.72 -18.64 25.27
CA SER A 200 -49.56 -19.65 25.92
C SER A 200 -50.78 -19.07 26.68
N ILE A 201 -50.69 -17.83 27.18
CA ILE A 201 -51.81 -17.10 27.79
C ILE A 201 -52.78 -16.60 26.70
N SER A 202 -52.27 -16.11 25.58
CA SER A 202 -53.05 -15.66 24.42
C SER A 202 -53.79 -16.81 23.74
N GLU A 203 -53.16 -17.99 23.62
CA GLU A 203 -53.81 -19.23 23.18
C GLU A 203 -54.94 -19.66 24.13
N ARG A 204 -54.70 -19.59 25.46
CA ARG A 204 -55.75 -19.89 26.44
C ARG A 204 -56.87 -18.85 26.43
N LEU A 205 -56.57 -17.59 26.11
CA LEU A 205 -57.55 -16.52 25.94
C LEU A 205 -58.38 -16.70 24.67
N SER A 206 -57.78 -17.09 23.54
CA SER A 206 -58.54 -17.39 22.32
C SER A 206 -59.38 -18.66 22.45
N GLN A 207 -58.92 -19.66 23.22
CA GLN A 207 -59.72 -20.82 23.62
C GLN A 207 -60.91 -20.43 24.52
N THR A 208 -60.75 -19.52 25.50
CA THR A 208 -61.89 -19.08 26.33
C THR A 208 -62.84 -18.18 25.55
N LEU A 209 -62.35 -17.29 24.70
CA LEU A 209 -63.17 -16.45 23.82
C LEU A 209 -63.98 -17.28 22.82
N SER A 210 -63.37 -18.27 22.14
CA SER A 210 -64.12 -19.17 21.25
C SER A 210 -65.19 -19.99 22.00
N ARG A 211 -64.90 -20.42 23.24
CA ARG A 211 -65.92 -21.05 24.10
C ARG A 211 -67.03 -20.08 24.52
N ILE A 212 -66.72 -18.82 24.79
CA ILE A 212 -67.72 -17.77 25.06
C ILE A 212 -68.60 -17.57 23.83
N ASN A 213 -68.03 -17.39 22.63
CA ASN A 213 -68.78 -17.23 21.38
C ASN A 213 -69.76 -18.41 21.13
N VAL A 214 -69.34 -19.64 21.42
CA VAL A 214 -70.21 -20.84 21.32
C VAL A 214 -71.35 -20.79 22.35
N LEU A 215 -71.08 -20.38 23.59
CA LEU A 215 -72.11 -20.23 24.63
C LEU A 215 -73.07 -19.06 24.32
N GLU A 216 -72.59 -17.96 23.75
CA GLU A 216 -73.42 -16.85 23.29
C GLU A 216 -74.32 -17.25 22.11
N ALA A 217 -73.80 -18.06 21.18
CA ALA A 217 -74.60 -18.67 20.11
C ALA A 217 -75.65 -19.66 20.66
N GLN A 218 -75.33 -20.44 21.68
CA GLN A 218 -76.33 -21.29 22.36
C GLN A 218 -77.38 -20.44 23.08
N ILE A 219 -77.00 -19.35 23.74
CA ILE A 219 -77.92 -18.42 24.40
C ILE A 219 -78.81 -17.71 23.37
N SER A 220 -78.30 -17.35 22.19
CA SER A 220 -79.12 -16.74 21.13
C SER A 220 -80.11 -17.75 20.51
N CYS A 221 -79.70 -19.01 20.32
CA CYS A 221 -80.60 -20.10 19.91
C CYS A 221 -81.69 -20.36 20.96
N LEU A 222 -81.34 -20.53 22.23
CA LEU A 222 -82.30 -20.74 23.32
C LEU A 222 -83.25 -19.54 23.50
N ARG A 223 -82.78 -18.29 23.28
CA ARG A 223 -83.66 -17.11 23.24
C ARG A 223 -84.60 -17.15 22.02
N ALA A 224 -84.12 -17.56 20.85
CA ALA A 224 -84.96 -17.72 19.67
C ALA A 224 -86.05 -18.77 19.91
N GLU A 225 -85.68 -19.96 20.41
CA GLU A 225 -86.61 -21.02 20.82
C GLU A 225 -87.61 -20.53 21.87
N GLN A 226 -87.15 -19.82 22.90
CA GLN A 226 -88.03 -19.22 23.92
C GLN A 226 -89.04 -18.26 23.28
N THR A 227 -88.64 -17.41 22.33
CA THR A 227 -89.58 -16.52 21.61
C THR A 227 -90.50 -17.26 20.64
N GLN A 228 -90.11 -18.40 20.09
CA GLN A 228 -91.00 -19.26 19.30
C GLN A 228 -92.04 -19.94 20.20
N LEU A 229 -91.61 -20.45 21.35
CA LEU A 229 -92.47 -21.11 22.34
C LEU A 229 -93.47 -20.13 22.97
N THR A 230 -93.07 -18.90 23.32
CA THR A 230 -94.04 -17.89 23.79
C THR A 230 -95.02 -17.50 22.68
N ARG A 231 -94.56 -17.29 21.44
CA ARG A 231 -95.45 -17.05 20.28
C ARG A 231 -96.41 -18.22 20.02
N SER A 232 -96.04 -19.48 20.29
CA SER A 232 -96.99 -20.60 20.21
C SER A 232 -97.94 -20.63 21.39
N LEU A 233 -97.46 -20.39 22.62
CA LEU A 233 -98.29 -20.34 23.83
C LEU A 233 -99.34 -19.23 23.74
N ASP A 234 -98.97 -18.05 23.24
CA ASP A 234 -99.89 -16.93 23.09
C ASP A 234 -100.89 -17.13 21.94
N LYS A 235 -100.53 -17.91 20.90
CA LYS A 235 -101.49 -18.39 19.89
C LYS A 235 -102.49 -19.39 20.47
N GLU A 236 -102.05 -20.37 21.27
CA GLU A 236 -102.98 -21.30 21.91
C GLU A 236 -103.83 -20.61 23.01
N ARG A 237 -103.30 -19.59 23.69
CA ARG A 237 -104.08 -18.71 24.58
C ARG A 237 -105.13 -17.91 23.80
N GLN A 238 -104.77 -17.36 22.64
CA GLN A 238 -105.72 -16.66 21.77
C GLN A 238 -106.84 -17.62 21.34
N ARG A 239 -106.50 -18.80 20.82
CA ARG A 239 -107.48 -19.85 20.46
C ARG A 239 -108.33 -20.30 21.64
N ALA A 240 -107.76 -20.45 22.82
CA ALA A 240 -108.53 -20.77 24.03
C ALA A 240 -109.47 -19.63 24.45
N GLY A 241 -109.11 -18.37 24.14
CA GLY A 241 -109.98 -17.20 24.26
C GLY A 241 -111.10 -17.19 23.23
N GLU A 242 -110.79 -17.46 21.96
CA GLU A 242 -111.73 -17.58 20.84
C GLU A 242 -112.74 -18.71 21.10
N ASN A 243 -112.28 -19.94 21.37
CA ASN A 243 -113.12 -21.08 21.76
C ASN A 243 -113.98 -20.79 23.01
N ARG A 244 -113.50 -19.96 23.95
CA ARG A 244 -114.28 -19.54 25.13
C ARG A 244 -115.35 -18.52 24.77
N GLN A 245 -115.09 -17.61 23.83
CA GLN A 245 -116.09 -16.68 23.30
C GLN A 245 -117.15 -17.45 22.49
N GLU A 246 -116.75 -18.39 21.65
CA GLU A 246 -117.67 -19.30 20.94
C GLU A 246 -118.53 -20.11 21.91
N TYR A 247 -117.95 -20.69 22.96
CA TYR A 247 -118.70 -21.40 24.01
C TYR A 247 -119.70 -20.48 24.74
N LEU A 248 -119.33 -19.22 25.04
CA LEU A 248 -120.24 -18.26 25.65
C LEU A 248 -121.37 -17.87 24.70
N ALA A 249 -121.08 -17.61 23.42
CA ALA A 249 -122.10 -17.31 22.41
C ALA A 249 -123.07 -18.49 22.20
N LEU A 250 -122.57 -19.73 22.14
CA LEU A 250 -123.40 -20.93 22.07
C LEU A 250 -124.22 -21.16 23.35
N LYS A 251 -123.71 -20.75 24.52
CA LYS A 251 -124.46 -20.79 25.79
C LYS A 251 -125.55 -19.71 25.84
N GLU A 252 -125.30 -18.51 25.33
CA GLU A 252 -126.31 -17.45 25.17
C GLU A 252 -127.36 -17.84 24.11
N GLU A 253 -126.98 -18.50 23.02
CA GLU A 253 -127.92 -19.09 22.06
C GLU A 253 -128.74 -20.23 22.71
N ALA A 254 -128.13 -21.06 23.54
CA ALA A 254 -128.86 -22.08 24.30
C ALA A 254 -129.85 -21.45 25.30
N GLU A 255 -129.45 -20.43 26.06
CA GLU A 255 -130.31 -19.73 27.04
C GLU A 255 -131.44 -18.94 26.36
N THR A 256 -131.20 -18.33 25.20
CA THR A 256 -132.28 -17.68 24.42
C THR A 256 -133.24 -18.70 23.81
N ASN A 257 -132.76 -19.87 23.38
CA ASN A 257 -133.63 -20.96 22.93
C ASN A 257 -134.40 -21.61 24.09
N GLU A 258 -133.80 -21.77 25.28
CA GLU A 258 -134.48 -22.20 26.50
C GLU A 258 -135.55 -21.17 26.91
N GLY A 259 -135.25 -19.87 26.83
CA GLY A 259 -136.22 -18.78 27.02
C GLY A 259 -137.40 -18.86 26.04
N ARG A 260 -137.16 -19.21 24.77
CA ARG A 260 -138.22 -19.41 23.76
C ARG A 260 -139.03 -20.68 24.01
N VAL A 261 -138.41 -21.76 24.50
CA VAL A 261 -139.13 -22.96 24.95
C VAL A 261 -140.02 -22.63 26.16
N ASN A 262 -139.51 -21.87 27.14
CA ASN A 262 -140.28 -21.44 28.29
C ASN A 262 -141.47 -20.54 27.89
N GLN A 263 -141.30 -19.62 26.94
CA GLN A 263 -142.39 -18.81 26.37
C GLN A 263 -143.46 -19.71 25.71
N LEU A 264 -143.06 -20.67 24.89
CA LEU A 264 -143.99 -21.63 24.26
C LEU A 264 -144.68 -22.52 25.30
N GLU A 265 -144.00 -22.90 26.39
CA GLU A 265 -144.65 -23.58 27.51
C GLU A 265 -145.68 -22.69 28.21
N GLU A 266 -145.40 -21.40 28.40
CA GLU A 266 -146.34 -20.44 28.98
C GLU A 266 -147.55 -20.20 28.07
N GLU A 267 -147.36 -20.10 26.76
CA GLU A 267 -148.47 -20.09 25.78
C GLU A 267 -149.31 -21.37 25.86
N ILE A 268 -148.68 -22.54 25.99
CA ILE A 268 -149.38 -23.82 26.20
C ILE A 268 -150.14 -23.84 27.54
N LYS A 269 -149.58 -23.29 28.62
CA LYS A 269 -150.24 -23.15 29.93
C LYS A 269 -151.42 -22.16 29.86
N GLU A 270 -151.27 -21.06 29.15
CA GLU A 270 -152.31 -20.06 28.83
C GLU A 270 -153.47 -20.66 28.03
N VAL A 271 -153.19 -21.40 26.94
CA VAL A 271 -154.21 -22.07 26.12
C VAL A 271 -154.94 -23.13 26.95
N ARG A 272 -154.22 -23.94 27.75
CA ARG A 272 -154.84 -24.88 28.70
C ARG A 272 -155.72 -24.17 29.74
N ARG A 273 -155.34 -22.98 30.19
CA ARG A 273 -156.13 -22.15 31.13
C ARG A 273 -157.41 -21.61 30.48
N LYS A 274 -157.31 -21.04 29.28
CA LYS A 274 -158.44 -20.53 28.48
C LYS A 274 -159.44 -21.66 28.21
N HIS A 275 -158.96 -22.80 27.71
CA HIS A 275 -159.81 -23.97 27.44
C HIS A 275 -160.47 -24.56 28.69
N LYS A 276 -159.82 -24.45 29.87
CA LYS A 276 -160.44 -24.81 31.16
C LYS A 276 -161.53 -23.83 31.60
N GLN A 277 -161.42 -22.54 31.27
CA GLN A 277 -162.47 -21.55 31.53
C GLN A 277 -163.65 -21.71 30.57
N GLU A 278 -163.39 -21.87 29.27
CA GLU A 278 -164.40 -22.20 28.25
C GLU A 278 -165.23 -23.42 28.68
N LEU A 279 -164.57 -24.48 29.19
CA LEU A 279 -165.24 -25.67 29.71
C LEU A 279 -166.12 -25.39 30.94
N GLN A 280 -165.74 -24.44 31.81
CA GLN A 280 -166.53 -24.03 32.97
C GLN A 280 -167.73 -23.16 32.57
N GLU A 281 -167.57 -22.26 31.59
CA GLU A 281 -168.63 -21.42 31.06
C GLU A 281 -169.69 -22.23 30.29
N VAL A 282 -169.27 -23.27 29.56
CA VAL A 282 -170.18 -24.24 28.92
C VAL A 282 -170.99 -25.02 29.96
N LEU A 283 -170.39 -25.38 31.11
CA LEU A 283 -171.10 -26.08 32.19
C LEU A 283 -172.15 -25.19 32.85
N THR A 284 -171.82 -23.95 33.21
CA THR A 284 -172.80 -23.03 33.85
C THR A 284 -173.93 -22.64 32.90
N HIS A 285 -173.66 -22.50 31.60
CA HIS A 285 -174.72 -22.31 30.58
C HIS A 285 -175.71 -23.50 30.53
N GLN A 286 -175.22 -24.74 30.62
CA GLN A 286 -176.08 -25.93 30.64
C GLN A 286 -176.94 -26.02 31.91
N GLU A 287 -176.48 -25.47 33.04
CA GLU A 287 -177.23 -25.46 34.29
C GLU A 287 -178.35 -24.42 34.31
N LEU A 288 -178.12 -23.24 33.71
CA LEU A 288 -179.16 -22.22 33.53
C LEU A 288 -180.29 -22.69 32.60
N LEU A 289 -179.93 -23.26 31.44
CA LEU A 289 -180.88 -23.79 30.45
C LEU A 289 -181.80 -24.89 31.01
N ARG A 290 -181.39 -25.62 32.06
CA ARG A 290 -182.26 -26.60 32.74
C ARG A 290 -183.37 -25.94 33.56
N GLN A 291 -183.13 -24.79 34.17
CA GLN A 291 -184.07 -24.15 35.12
C GLN A 291 -185.23 -23.41 34.44
N GLU A 292 -185.07 -23.00 33.18
CA GLU A 292 -186.13 -22.38 32.38
C GLU A 292 -187.10 -23.47 31.86
N LEU A 293 -186.54 -24.59 31.41
CA LEU A 293 -187.24 -25.73 30.81
C LEU A 293 -188.14 -26.53 31.78
N GLU A 294 -188.15 -26.20 33.08
CA GLU A 294 -189.10 -26.76 34.05
C GLU A 294 -190.30 -25.82 34.30
N ARG A 295 -190.08 -24.50 34.30
CA ARG A 295 -191.14 -23.52 34.55
C ARG A 295 -192.20 -23.50 33.43
N GLU A 296 -191.79 -23.71 32.18
CA GLU A 296 -192.70 -23.73 31.03
C GLU A 296 -193.62 -24.97 31.00
N LYS A 297 -193.23 -26.08 31.65
CA LYS A 297 -193.96 -27.36 31.59
C LYS A 297 -195.24 -27.38 32.44
N ALA A 298 -195.28 -26.62 33.54
CA ALA A 298 -196.40 -26.65 34.49
C ALA A 298 -197.67 -25.96 33.98
N ALA A 299 -197.54 -25.00 33.05
CA ALA A 299 -198.64 -24.10 32.65
C ALA A 299 -199.35 -24.52 31.34
N ARG A 300 -199.07 -25.71 30.78
CA ARG A 300 -199.43 -26.05 29.39
C ARG A 300 -200.19 -27.36 29.16
N LEU A 301 -200.66 -28.05 30.20
CA LEU A 301 -201.37 -29.33 30.07
C LEU A 301 -202.91 -29.24 30.12
N ASP A 302 -203.49 -28.16 30.66
CA ASP A 302 -204.94 -28.01 30.81
C ASP A 302 -205.68 -27.41 29.60
N GLN A 303 -205.02 -27.25 28.43
CA GLN A 303 -205.75 -26.95 27.19
C GLN A 303 -205.26 -27.76 25.97
N GLU A 304 -206.12 -28.72 25.63
CA GLU A 304 -205.97 -29.80 24.66
C GLU A 304 -205.57 -29.45 23.21
N ARG A 305 -204.89 -30.43 22.61
CA ARG A 305 -205.20 -31.03 21.28
C ARG A 305 -206.01 -30.19 20.28
N ALA A 306 -205.35 -29.32 19.51
CA ALA A 306 -205.82 -28.95 18.17
C ALA A 306 -204.66 -28.55 17.24
N THR A 307 -204.75 -28.95 15.96
CA THR A 307 -204.10 -28.37 14.74
C THR A 307 -202.61 -27.97 14.79
N ARG A 308 -201.67 -28.60 14.07
CA ARG A 308 -201.48 -28.82 12.60
C ARG A 308 -200.59 -27.76 11.90
N THR A 309 -199.63 -28.28 11.12
CA THR A 309 -199.03 -27.75 9.87
C THR A 309 -198.15 -26.47 9.83
N SER A 310 -197.07 -26.57 9.03
CA SER A 310 -196.37 -25.50 8.29
C SER A 310 -195.42 -24.53 9.05
N SER A 311 -194.31 -24.02 8.48
CA SER A 311 -193.44 -24.49 7.35
C SER A 311 -192.14 -23.63 7.21
N ASN A 312 -191.18 -24.13 6.42
CA ASN A 312 -190.31 -23.45 5.45
C ASN A 312 -189.33 -22.27 5.80
N PHE A 313 -188.06 -22.53 5.41
CA PHE A 313 -187.11 -21.66 4.65
C PHE A 313 -186.42 -20.47 5.36
N VAL A 314 -185.28 -19.91 4.93
CA VAL A 314 -184.54 -19.89 3.63
C VAL A 314 -183.00 -20.06 3.86
N PRO A 315 -182.18 -20.61 2.93
CA PRO A 315 -180.70 -20.66 3.00
C PRO A 315 -180.01 -19.32 2.60
N ASP A 316 -178.67 -19.19 2.59
CA ASP A 316 -177.67 -19.49 1.53
C ASP A 316 -176.29 -18.91 2.00
N GLN A 317 -175.04 -19.11 1.50
CA GLN A 317 -174.27 -19.89 0.49
C GLN A 317 -172.74 -19.59 0.74
N SER A 318 -171.65 -20.09 0.14
CA SER A 318 -171.18 -21.24 -0.71
C SER A 318 -169.64 -20.98 -1.03
N PRO A 319 -168.87 -21.72 -1.90
CA PRO A 319 -167.45 -22.05 -1.57
C PRO A 319 -166.39 -22.05 -2.74
N ILE A 320 -165.25 -22.77 -2.54
CA ILE A 320 -164.53 -23.64 -3.52
C ILE A 320 -163.26 -23.14 -4.35
N MET A 321 -162.21 -24.00 -4.36
CA MET A 321 -161.17 -24.33 -5.41
C MET A 321 -159.77 -23.64 -5.63
N LYS A 322 -158.70 -24.42 -5.31
CA LYS A 322 -157.58 -24.98 -6.17
C LYS A 322 -156.49 -24.14 -6.93
N GLN A 323 -155.33 -24.83 -7.15
CA GLN A 323 -154.22 -24.64 -8.13
C GLN A 323 -153.07 -23.64 -7.82
N LYS A 324 -151.82 -23.75 -8.36
CA LYS A 324 -150.92 -24.89 -8.74
C LYS A 324 -149.48 -24.41 -9.14
N SER A 325 -148.42 -25.17 -8.76
CA SER A 325 -147.10 -25.40 -9.44
C SER A 325 -146.17 -24.29 -9.98
N GLY A 326 -144.87 -24.40 -9.65
CA GLY A 326 -143.70 -23.90 -10.39
C GLY A 326 -142.56 -23.36 -9.49
N ILE A 327 -141.25 -23.50 -9.72
CA ILE A 327 -140.33 -24.39 -10.46
C ILE A 327 -138.90 -23.81 -10.18
N GLU A 328 -137.96 -24.62 -9.68
CA GLU A 328 -136.49 -24.59 -9.96
C GLU A 328 -135.58 -23.36 -9.69
N ASN A 329 -134.25 -23.46 -9.52
CA ASN A 329 -133.33 -24.50 -8.98
C ASN A 329 -131.94 -23.84 -8.73
N GLY A 330 -131.01 -24.46 -7.98
CA GLY A 330 -129.61 -23.97 -7.93
C GLY A 330 -128.77 -24.37 -6.71
N SER A 331 -127.61 -24.99 -6.92
CA SER A 331 -126.67 -25.42 -5.87
C SER A 331 -125.22 -25.53 -6.40
N LEU A 332 -124.28 -25.90 -5.52
CA LEU A 332 -122.90 -26.38 -5.77
C LEU A 332 -121.75 -25.38 -6.00
N THR A 333 -121.06 -25.07 -4.89
CA THR A 333 -119.60 -25.28 -4.65
C THR A 333 -118.55 -24.93 -5.72
N ARG A 334 -117.59 -24.07 -5.32
CA ARG A 334 -116.11 -24.23 -5.43
C ARG A 334 -115.45 -23.02 -4.71
N ARG A 335 -114.19 -22.96 -4.26
CA ARG A 335 -113.11 -23.85 -3.78
C ARG A 335 -111.84 -22.96 -3.77
N LEU A 336 -110.97 -23.12 -2.77
CA LEU A 336 -109.54 -22.72 -2.75
C LEU A 336 -109.12 -21.23 -2.58
N SER A 337 -108.18 -21.08 -1.63
CA SER A 337 -106.93 -20.30 -1.69
C SER A 337 -106.96 -18.77 -1.84
N SER A 338 -106.71 -18.08 -0.72
CA SER A 338 -105.99 -16.80 -0.69
C SER A 338 -104.48 -17.04 -0.60
N ALA A 339 -103.70 -16.48 -1.52
CA ALA A 339 -102.24 -16.55 -1.49
C ALA A 339 -101.59 -15.30 -2.11
N SER A 340 -100.62 -14.73 -1.41
CA SER A 340 -99.49 -13.91 -1.88
C SER A 340 -99.64 -12.99 -3.10
N SER A 341 -99.50 -11.68 -2.87
CA SER A 341 -98.43 -10.89 -3.53
C SER A 341 -98.17 -9.55 -2.81
N LEU A 342 -97.18 -9.53 -1.92
CA LEU A 342 -96.34 -8.34 -1.72
C LEU A 342 -95.03 -8.61 -2.45
N SER A 343 -94.57 -7.67 -3.27
CA SER A 343 -93.30 -7.77 -3.99
C SER A 343 -92.61 -6.41 -3.95
N SER A 344 -91.59 -6.27 -3.11
CA SER A 344 -90.59 -5.22 -3.20
C SER A 344 -89.35 -5.60 -2.38
N MET A 345 -88.20 -5.56 -3.04
CA MET A 345 -86.83 -5.50 -2.47
C MET A 345 -86.34 -6.64 -1.56
N GLU A 346 -85.81 -7.67 -2.23
CA GLU A 346 -84.37 -8.01 -2.18
C GLU A 346 -83.44 -6.76 -2.15
N GLU A 347 -82.22 -6.76 -1.62
CA GLU A 347 -81.42 -7.77 -0.90
C GLU A 347 -80.49 -7.02 0.09
N SER A 348 -79.74 -7.75 0.94
CA SER A 348 -78.64 -7.16 1.72
C SER A 348 -77.43 -6.83 0.83
N TYR A 349 -76.48 -6.01 1.30
CA TYR A 349 -75.13 -6.46 1.69
C TYR A 349 -74.19 -5.29 2.10
N PHE A 350 -73.54 -5.49 3.25
CA PHE A 350 -72.28 -4.90 3.73
C PHE A 350 -71.79 -3.53 3.22
N LEU A 351 -71.74 -2.57 4.15
CA LEU A 351 -70.68 -1.56 4.24
C LEU A 351 -69.94 -1.74 5.58
N GLN A 352 -68.64 -2.06 5.52
CA GLN A 352 -67.65 -1.70 6.55
C GLN A 352 -66.25 -1.84 5.91
N ALA A 353 -65.31 -0.95 6.25
CA ALA A 353 -64.00 -0.90 5.60
C ALA A 353 -63.03 -1.99 6.10
N SER A 354 -62.14 -2.43 5.20
CA SER A 354 -60.85 -3.03 5.55
C SER A 354 -59.78 -2.48 4.62
N LEU A 355 -58.68 -1.99 5.22
CA LEU A 355 -57.42 -1.69 4.55
C LEU A 355 -56.54 -2.94 4.65
N ASP A 356 -55.91 -3.37 3.57
CA ASP A 356 -54.54 -3.92 3.59
C ASP A 356 -53.94 -4.00 2.18
N SER A 357 -52.62 -4.24 2.10
CA SER A 357 -51.80 -4.54 0.91
C SER A 357 -51.64 -3.40 -0.12
N SER A 358 -50.45 -3.14 -0.69
CA SER A 358 -49.16 -3.85 -0.63
C SER A 358 -47.98 -2.95 -1.06
N ASP A 359 -46.78 -3.30 -0.58
CA ASP A 359 -45.41 -3.07 -1.11
C ASP A 359 -45.03 -1.73 -1.80
N ASN A 360 -44.05 -0.97 -1.29
CA ASN A 360 -42.61 -1.25 -1.02
C ASN A 360 -41.69 -1.24 -2.25
N LEU A 361 -40.99 -0.12 -2.47
CA LEU A 361 -39.58 0.00 -2.91
C LEU A 361 -39.17 1.48 -2.77
N SER A 362 -37.97 1.91 -2.35
CA SER A 362 -36.99 1.32 -1.43
C SER A 362 -35.89 2.35 -1.16
N GLU A 363 -35.62 2.77 0.08
CA GLU A 363 -34.24 3.15 0.44
C GLU A 363 -33.93 2.97 1.94
N ARG A 364 -32.71 2.53 2.22
CA ARG A 364 -32.25 2.05 3.52
C ARG A 364 -31.32 3.07 4.16
N ARG A 365 -31.83 3.89 5.09
CA ARG A 365 -31.00 4.64 6.05
C ARG A 365 -31.49 4.43 7.48
N ASN A 366 -30.53 4.28 8.39
CA ASN A 366 -30.79 3.95 9.78
C ASN A 366 -31.30 5.20 10.53
N ALA A 367 -32.59 5.22 10.87
CA ALA A 367 -33.19 6.23 11.74
C ALA A 367 -33.13 5.79 13.22
N LEU A 368 -31.91 5.50 13.73
CA LEU A 368 -31.68 5.14 15.13
C LEU A 368 -31.05 6.31 15.89
N GLU A 369 -31.78 7.41 16.05
CA GLU A 369 -31.45 8.44 17.03
C GLU A 369 -32.66 9.34 17.34
N GLY A 370 -32.84 9.70 18.62
CA GLY A 370 -33.46 10.98 18.98
C GLY A 370 -35.00 11.11 19.03
N ASN A 371 -35.81 10.05 19.17
CA ASN A 371 -37.24 10.23 19.50
C ASN A 371 -37.46 10.67 20.97
N VAL A 372 -37.09 11.91 21.30
CA VAL A 372 -37.34 12.54 22.60
C VAL A 372 -38.81 12.91 22.74
N SER A 373 -39.53 12.14 23.58
CA SER A 373 -40.96 12.32 23.85
C SER A 373 -41.31 13.79 24.16
N PRO A 374 -42.34 14.37 23.51
CA PRO A 374 -42.75 15.77 23.74
C PRO A 374 -43.07 16.12 25.19
N TYR A 375 -43.41 15.12 26.01
CA TYR A 375 -43.68 15.30 27.43
C TYR A 375 -42.40 15.50 28.27
N PHE A 376 -41.28 14.90 27.88
CA PHE A 376 -39.98 15.10 28.55
C PHE A 376 -39.49 16.55 28.37
N MET A 377 -39.71 17.12 27.17
CA MET A 377 -39.48 18.54 26.88
C MET A 377 -40.48 19.51 27.57
N LYS A 378 -41.40 19.01 28.41
CA LYS A 378 -42.32 19.84 29.19
C LYS A 378 -42.28 19.59 30.71
N SER A 379 -41.54 18.58 31.16
CA SER A 379 -41.35 18.24 32.58
C SER A 379 -40.03 18.74 33.19
N MET A 380 -39.04 19.08 32.37
CA MET A 380 -37.80 19.73 32.83
C MET A 380 -38.03 21.22 33.12
N THR A 381 -37.28 21.79 34.08
CA THR A 381 -37.31 23.23 34.37
C THR A 381 -36.46 24.01 33.36
N SER A 382 -36.71 25.32 33.20
CA SER A 382 -35.92 26.18 32.28
C SER A 382 -34.41 26.07 32.53
N SER A 383 -34.00 26.06 33.80
CA SER A 383 -32.60 25.88 34.21
C SER A 383 -32.02 24.52 33.78
N ALA A 384 -32.80 23.45 33.76
CA ALA A 384 -32.35 22.14 33.28
C ALA A 384 -32.17 22.12 31.75
N PHE A 385 -33.02 22.83 30.99
CA PHE A 385 -32.81 23.00 29.55
C PHE A 385 -31.57 23.85 29.25
N GLU A 386 -31.36 24.94 29.96
CA GLU A 386 -30.15 25.76 29.81
C GLU A 386 -28.86 25.02 30.17
N ALA A 387 -28.92 24.10 31.15
CA ALA A 387 -27.81 23.21 31.48
C ALA A 387 -27.56 22.17 30.38
N ALA A 388 -28.62 21.55 29.85
CA ALA A 388 -28.52 20.58 28.74
C ALA A 388 -28.02 21.23 27.44
N LEU A 389 -28.46 22.46 27.13
CA LEU A 389 -27.94 23.27 26.03
C LEU A 389 -26.45 23.54 26.20
N ARG A 390 -26.01 24.07 27.36
CA ARG A 390 -24.58 24.30 27.63
C ARG A 390 -23.74 23.02 27.60
N GLN A 391 -24.30 21.88 28.02
CA GLN A 391 -23.63 20.59 27.86
C GLN A 391 -23.45 20.26 26.37
N LYS A 392 -24.48 20.40 25.54
CA LYS A 392 -24.40 20.11 24.10
C LYS A 392 -23.54 21.11 23.33
N GLU A 393 -23.50 22.38 23.73
CA GLU A 393 -22.55 23.37 23.25
C GLU A 393 -21.11 22.98 23.59
N GLY A 394 -20.86 22.47 24.81
CA GLY A 394 -19.56 21.94 25.23
C GLY A 394 -19.13 20.67 24.48
N GLU A 395 -20.06 19.74 24.25
CA GLU A 395 -19.84 18.56 23.42
C GLU A 395 -19.52 18.96 21.96
N LEU A 396 -20.29 19.88 21.37
CA LEU A 396 -20.03 20.41 20.02
C LEU A 396 -18.67 21.10 19.94
N ALA A 397 -18.30 21.95 20.91
CA ALA A 397 -16.99 22.58 20.96
C ALA A 397 -15.84 21.54 21.07
N SER A 398 -16.05 20.45 21.82
CA SER A 398 -15.11 19.34 21.89
C SER A 398 -14.97 18.61 20.55
N TYR A 399 -16.07 18.32 19.87
CA TYR A 399 -16.05 17.70 18.54
C TYR A 399 -15.42 18.62 17.47
N MET A 400 -15.69 19.93 17.50
CA MET A 400 -15.06 20.90 16.60
C MET A 400 -13.55 21.00 16.82
N SER A 401 -13.09 21.03 18.07
CA SER A 401 -11.66 21.03 18.42
C SER A 401 -10.97 19.73 17.98
N ARG A 402 -11.65 18.58 18.14
CA ARG A 402 -11.16 17.28 17.65
C ARG A 402 -11.17 17.17 16.13
N LEU A 403 -12.14 17.78 15.43
CA LEU A 403 -12.15 17.84 13.97
C LEU A 403 -10.96 18.66 13.49
N ALA A 404 -10.81 19.91 13.95
CA ALA A 404 -9.72 20.80 13.55
C ALA A 404 -8.32 20.22 13.80
N SER A 405 -8.11 19.48 14.89
CA SER A 405 -6.82 18.81 15.13
C SER A 405 -6.58 17.61 14.20
N MET A 406 -7.61 16.82 13.89
CA MET A 406 -7.49 15.73 12.91
C MET A 406 -7.31 16.25 11.47
N GLU A 407 -7.90 17.40 11.14
CA GLU A 407 -7.66 18.10 9.86
C GLU A 407 -6.23 18.64 9.79
N SER A 408 -5.74 19.29 10.84
CA SER A 408 -4.34 19.74 10.91
C SER A 408 -3.34 18.59 10.78
N ILE A 409 -3.64 17.41 11.31
CA ILE A 409 -2.81 16.19 11.19
C ILE A 409 -2.90 15.61 9.77
N ARG A 410 -4.10 15.57 9.17
CA ARG A 410 -4.30 15.17 7.76
C ARG A 410 -3.47 16.05 6.84
N ASP A 411 -3.48 17.35 7.06
CA ASP A 411 -2.84 18.33 6.18
C ASP A 411 -1.31 18.31 6.33
N SER A 412 -0.77 18.11 7.55
CA SER A 412 0.67 17.90 7.74
C SER A 412 1.15 16.58 7.12
N LEU A 413 0.38 15.50 7.24
CA LEU A 413 0.69 14.22 6.58
C LEU A 413 0.60 14.32 5.05
N ALA A 414 -0.31 15.13 4.52
CA ALA A 414 -0.39 15.41 3.09
C ALA A 414 0.85 16.17 2.59
N GLU A 415 1.34 17.17 3.34
CA GLU A 415 2.61 17.82 3.02
C GLU A 415 3.80 16.84 3.06
N GLU A 416 3.88 15.97 4.07
CA GLU A 416 4.93 14.96 4.18
C GLU A 416 4.91 13.99 3.00
N LEU A 417 3.73 13.50 2.61
CA LEU A 417 3.57 12.67 1.41
C LEU A 417 4.07 13.39 0.15
N VAL A 418 3.70 14.66 -0.04
CA VAL A 418 4.15 15.47 -1.20
C VAL A 418 5.68 15.63 -1.20
N LYS A 419 6.29 15.93 -0.05
CA LYS A 419 7.75 16.03 0.13
C LYS A 419 8.44 14.72 -0.25
N MET A 420 7.97 13.59 0.31
CA MET A 420 8.51 12.26 0.03
C MET A 420 8.34 11.85 -1.44
N THR A 421 7.22 12.21 -2.10
CA THR A 421 7.06 11.94 -3.55
C THR A 421 8.02 12.75 -4.40
N ALA A 422 8.23 14.04 -4.09
CA ALA A 422 9.16 14.89 -4.81
C ALA A 422 10.62 14.43 -4.65
N GLU A 423 10.99 13.88 -3.49
CA GLU A 423 12.29 13.24 -3.28
C GLU A 423 12.42 11.92 -4.05
N CYS A 424 11.38 11.09 -4.08
CA CYS A 424 11.34 9.89 -4.91
C CYS A 424 11.47 10.20 -6.40
N GLU A 425 10.87 11.30 -6.89
CA GLU A 425 10.99 11.73 -8.30
C GLU A 425 12.40 12.22 -8.64
N LYS A 426 13.04 13.02 -7.76
CA LYS A 426 14.45 13.42 -7.91
C LYS A 426 15.36 12.20 -8.01
N LEU A 427 15.27 11.27 -7.06
CA LEU A 427 16.07 10.04 -7.04
C LEU A 427 15.83 9.17 -8.28
N ARG A 428 14.59 9.10 -8.79
CA ARG A 428 14.28 8.42 -10.07
C ARG A 428 14.93 9.10 -11.28
N SER A 429 14.99 10.43 -11.29
CA SER A 429 15.66 11.19 -12.36
C SER A 429 17.19 11.04 -12.32
N GLU A 430 17.80 10.99 -11.13
CA GLU A 430 19.23 10.71 -10.98
C GLU A 430 19.57 9.28 -11.42
N VAL A 431 18.77 8.31 -10.99
CA VAL A 431 18.91 6.89 -11.37
C VAL A 431 18.72 6.67 -12.88
N SER A 432 17.93 7.48 -13.58
CA SER A 432 17.77 7.36 -15.03
C SER A 432 18.98 7.86 -15.83
N VAL A 433 19.85 8.68 -15.23
CA VAL A 433 21.11 9.18 -15.84
C VAL A 433 22.28 8.21 -15.62
N LEU A 434 22.29 7.46 -14.52
CA LEU A 434 23.36 6.50 -14.18
C LEU A 434 23.74 5.51 -15.31
N PRO A 435 22.81 4.95 -16.11
CA PRO A 435 23.16 4.08 -17.25
C PRO A 435 24.01 4.77 -18.32
N GLY A 436 23.78 6.05 -18.58
CA GLY A 436 24.56 6.84 -19.54
C GLY A 436 26.01 7.01 -19.08
N ILE A 437 26.20 7.46 -17.84
CA ILE A 437 27.53 7.63 -17.22
C ILE A 437 28.29 6.29 -17.18
N ARG A 438 27.60 5.17 -16.92
CA ARG A 438 28.21 3.82 -16.99
C ARG A 438 28.64 3.45 -18.40
N ALA A 439 27.81 3.72 -19.41
CA ALA A 439 28.15 3.47 -20.81
C ALA A 439 29.36 4.31 -21.27
N GLU A 440 29.45 5.57 -20.84
CA GLU A 440 30.61 6.44 -21.08
C GLU A 440 31.88 5.93 -20.40
N LEU A 441 31.78 5.54 -19.12
CA LEU A 441 32.89 4.94 -18.36
C LEU A 441 33.43 3.68 -19.04
N ASP A 442 32.55 2.77 -19.47
CA ASP A 442 32.94 1.54 -20.12
C ASP A 442 33.40 1.77 -21.58
N ALA A 443 32.95 2.83 -22.26
CA ALA A 443 33.51 3.25 -23.54
C ALA A 443 34.93 3.82 -23.37
N LEU A 444 35.16 4.63 -22.32
CA LEU A 444 36.48 5.15 -21.98
C LEU A 444 37.45 4.03 -21.58
N ARG A 445 37.01 3.06 -20.78
CA ARG A 445 37.78 1.85 -20.44
C ARG A 445 38.22 1.08 -21.69
N ARG A 446 37.30 0.80 -22.63
CA ARG A 446 37.64 0.11 -23.90
C ARG A 446 38.67 0.89 -24.72
N ARG A 447 38.54 2.23 -24.80
CA ARG A 447 39.55 3.08 -25.47
C ARG A 447 40.90 3.04 -24.76
N HIS A 448 40.91 2.99 -23.43
CA HIS A 448 42.16 2.91 -22.65
C HIS A 448 42.84 1.55 -22.82
N SER A 449 42.11 0.43 -22.77
CA SER A 449 42.63 -0.90 -23.09
C SER A 449 43.22 -0.95 -24.50
N ALA A 450 42.48 -0.50 -25.52
CA ALA A 450 42.98 -0.44 -26.89
C ALA A 450 44.21 0.47 -27.05
N ALA A 451 44.30 1.56 -26.28
CA ALA A 451 45.49 2.43 -26.28
C ALA A 451 46.71 1.78 -25.60
N LEU A 452 46.50 0.93 -24.57
CA LEU A 452 47.57 0.14 -23.95
C LEU A 452 48.01 -1.02 -24.84
N GLU A 453 47.08 -1.69 -25.52
CA GLU A 453 47.36 -2.72 -26.54
C GLU A 453 48.19 -2.13 -27.68
N LEU A 454 47.74 -1.00 -28.25
CA LEU A 454 48.49 -0.28 -29.29
C LEU A 454 49.84 0.27 -28.83
N MET A 455 50.03 0.59 -27.53
CA MET A 455 51.34 0.93 -26.99
C MET A 455 52.25 -0.30 -26.90
N GLY A 456 51.74 -1.42 -26.40
CA GLY A 456 52.46 -2.69 -26.35
C GLY A 456 52.98 -3.11 -27.71
N GLU A 457 52.13 -3.08 -28.75
CA GLU A 457 52.55 -3.34 -30.14
C GLU A 457 53.72 -2.44 -30.60
N ARG A 458 53.69 -1.13 -30.26
CA ARG A 458 54.76 -0.20 -30.68
C ARG A 458 56.04 -0.39 -29.87
N ASP A 459 55.94 -0.76 -28.60
CA ASP A 459 57.10 -1.08 -27.76
C ASP A 459 57.74 -2.41 -28.22
N GLU A 460 56.95 -3.41 -28.58
CA GLU A 460 57.41 -4.68 -29.21
C GLU A 460 58.11 -4.41 -30.56
N GLU A 461 57.49 -3.64 -31.48
CA GLU A 461 58.14 -3.20 -32.73
C GLU A 461 59.45 -2.45 -32.50
N LEU A 462 59.53 -1.63 -31.43
CA LEU A 462 60.74 -0.91 -31.05
C LEU A 462 61.82 -1.81 -30.45
N GLU A 463 61.47 -2.94 -29.82
CA GLU A 463 62.42 -3.94 -29.35
C GLU A 463 62.93 -4.82 -30.51
N GLU A 464 62.07 -5.23 -31.44
CA GLU A 464 62.48 -5.93 -32.68
C GLU A 464 63.47 -5.07 -33.49
N LEU A 465 63.14 -3.81 -33.77
CA LEU A 465 64.03 -2.89 -34.50
C LEU A 465 65.34 -2.59 -33.74
N ARG A 466 65.37 -2.72 -32.41
CA ARG A 466 66.62 -2.63 -31.62
C ARG A 466 67.47 -3.89 -31.76
N ALA A 467 66.86 -5.07 -31.80
CA ALA A 467 67.54 -6.33 -32.06
C ALA A 467 68.16 -6.33 -33.47
N ASP A 468 67.39 -5.99 -34.51
CA ASP A 468 67.88 -5.82 -35.89
C ASP A 468 69.10 -4.89 -35.97
N ILE A 469 69.06 -3.78 -35.23
CA ILE A 469 70.15 -2.79 -35.17
C ILE A 469 71.38 -3.32 -34.40
N ILE A 470 71.21 -4.25 -33.46
CA ILE A 470 72.32 -4.94 -32.79
C ILE A 470 72.92 -5.97 -33.75
N ASP A 471 72.11 -6.85 -34.30
CA ASP A 471 72.53 -7.91 -35.22
C ASP A 471 73.26 -7.34 -36.45
N MET A 472 72.73 -6.27 -37.06
CA MET A 472 73.43 -5.55 -38.12
C MET A 472 74.79 -5.01 -37.68
N LYS A 473 74.91 -4.46 -36.45
CA LYS A 473 76.20 -3.97 -35.92
C LYS A 473 77.17 -5.12 -35.66
N GLU A 474 76.69 -6.29 -35.27
CA GLU A 474 77.55 -7.47 -35.06
C GLU A 474 78.03 -8.02 -36.41
N MET A 475 77.14 -8.17 -37.39
CA MET A 475 77.50 -8.50 -38.78
C MET A 475 78.51 -7.50 -39.38
N TYR A 476 78.37 -6.19 -39.12
CA TYR A 476 79.35 -5.19 -39.56
C TYR A 476 80.69 -5.30 -38.80
N ARG A 477 80.68 -5.58 -37.49
CA ARG A 477 81.91 -5.84 -36.71
C ARG A 477 82.63 -7.07 -37.24
N GLU A 478 81.93 -8.16 -37.52
CA GLU A 478 82.50 -9.38 -38.10
C GLU A 478 83.11 -9.12 -39.47
N GLN A 479 82.43 -8.40 -40.35
CA GLN A 479 82.98 -8.00 -41.66
C GLN A 479 84.25 -7.15 -41.51
N VAL A 480 84.27 -6.18 -40.60
CA VAL A 480 85.46 -5.37 -40.31
C VAL A 480 86.60 -6.23 -39.75
N ASN A 481 86.31 -7.11 -38.78
CA ASN A 481 87.30 -8.03 -38.21
C ASN A 481 87.88 -8.97 -39.27
N MET A 482 87.06 -9.51 -40.17
CA MET A 482 87.51 -10.35 -41.30
C MET A 482 88.40 -9.57 -42.27
N LEU A 483 88.10 -8.30 -42.55
CA LEU A 483 88.95 -7.43 -43.38
C LEU A 483 90.27 -7.09 -42.69
N VAL A 484 90.25 -6.76 -41.39
CA VAL A 484 91.45 -6.50 -40.58
C VAL A 484 92.35 -7.73 -40.50
N ASN A 485 91.79 -8.91 -40.21
CA ASN A 485 92.51 -10.18 -40.20
C ASN A 485 93.16 -10.46 -41.57
N LYS A 486 92.45 -10.20 -42.67
CA LYS A 486 92.98 -10.37 -44.03
C LYS A 486 94.12 -9.38 -44.33
N ILE A 487 94.03 -8.14 -43.87
CA ILE A 487 95.10 -7.14 -43.98
C ILE A 487 96.32 -7.58 -43.15
N GLN A 488 96.12 -8.13 -41.94
CA GLN A 488 97.20 -8.61 -41.08
C GLN A 488 97.92 -9.86 -41.65
N VAL A 489 97.19 -10.77 -42.29
CA VAL A 489 97.78 -11.90 -43.03
C VAL A 489 98.57 -11.40 -44.25
N LEU A 490 98.05 -10.42 -44.98
CA LEU A 490 98.76 -9.83 -46.13
C LEU A 490 100.02 -9.06 -45.68
N SER A 491 99.96 -8.24 -44.63
CA SER A 491 101.11 -7.47 -44.16
C SER A 491 102.21 -8.36 -43.54
N SER A 492 101.82 -9.42 -42.81
CA SER A 492 102.80 -10.41 -42.33
C SER A 492 103.43 -11.23 -43.47
N SER A 493 102.70 -11.50 -44.56
CA SER A 493 103.30 -12.11 -45.75
C SER A 493 104.27 -11.17 -46.50
N LEU A 494 104.01 -9.86 -46.48
CA LEU A 494 104.82 -8.84 -47.14
C LEU A 494 106.05 -8.42 -46.30
N GLY A 495 106.02 -8.63 -44.99
CA GLY A 495 107.17 -8.45 -44.08
C GLY A 495 108.09 -9.67 -43.98
N ALA A 496 107.82 -10.74 -44.73
CA ALA A 496 108.59 -11.98 -44.75
C ALA A 496 109.41 -12.18 -46.06
N THR A 497 109.52 -11.13 -46.88
CA THR A 497 110.27 -11.06 -48.15
C THR A 497 111.27 -9.92 -48.14
#